data_AF-A0A1F2QBX6-F1
#
_entry.id   AF-A0A1F2QBX6-F1
#
_cell.length_a   1.000
_cell.length_b   1.000
_cell.length_c   1.000
_cell.angle_alpha   90.00
_cell.angle_beta   90.00
_cell.angle_gamma   90.00
#
_symmetry.space_group_name_H-M   'P 1'
#
loop_
_entity.id
_entity.type
_entity.pdbx_description
1 polymer ?
#
loop_
_entity_poly.entity_id
_entity_poly.type
_entity_poly.pdbx_seq_one_letter_code
_entity_poly.pdbx_strand_id
1 'polypeptide(L)' 'MHTQAWPEVDQAAAVDERITLVVQVNGKVRDRIEAPAGIGEEEARSLALASEAVQKHLGGKQPRKVILVGGKLVNIVV' A
#
# COMPACT_ATOMS: atom_id res chain seq x y z
N MET A 1 -40.38 -24.91 -13.63
CA MET A 1 -39.55 -25.51 -12.58
C MET A 1 -38.27 -24.68 -12.47
N HIS A 2 -38.20 -23.78 -11.49
CA HIS A 2 -37.01 -22.95 -11.22
C HIS A 2 -36.08 -23.74 -10.30
N THR A 3 -34.97 -24.24 -10.82
CA THR A 3 -33.94 -24.92 -10.01
C THR A 3 -32.56 -24.58 -10.55
N GLN A 4 -32.23 -23.29 -10.53
CA GLN A 4 -30.86 -22.83 -10.71
C GLN A 4 -30.27 -22.67 -9.31
N ALA A 5 -29.30 -23.52 -8.96
CA ALA A 5 -28.56 -23.39 -7.71
C ALA A 5 -27.84 -22.04 -7.71
N TRP A 6 -27.99 -21.29 -6.61
CA TRP A 6 -27.24 -20.07 -6.35
C TRP A 6 -25.74 -20.38 -6.38
N PRO A 7 -24.89 -19.54 -6.99
CA PRO A 7 -23.45 -19.76 -6.93
C PRO A 7 -23.01 -19.77 -5.46
N GLU A 8 -22.29 -20.81 -5.06
CA GLU A 8 -21.63 -20.87 -3.75
C GLU A 8 -20.78 -19.61 -3.61
N VAL A 9 -21.09 -18.82 -2.59
CA VAL A 9 -20.29 -17.65 -2.23
C VAL A 9 -18.93 -18.17 -1.80
N ASP A 10 -17.97 -17.99 -2.70
CA ASP A 10 -16.56 -18.27 -2.53
C ASP A 10 -16.04 -17.42 -1.35
N GLN A 11 -15.86 -18.06 -0.19
CA GLN A 11 -15.39 -17.39 1.04
C GLN A 11 -13.93 -16.89 0.92
N ALA A 12 -13.28 -17.12 -0.23
CA ALA A 12 -11.98 -16.55 -0.58
C ALA A 12 -12.05 -15.06 -0.99
N ALA A 13 -13.24 -14.51 -1.26
CA ALA A 13 -13.38 -13.14 -1.77
C ALA A 13 -13.23 -12.02 -0.72
N ALA A 14 -13.14 -12.35 0.57
CA ALA A 14 -13.23 -11.38 1.67
C ALA A 14 -11.96 -11.21 2.53
N VAL A 15 -10.86 -11.92 2.23
CA VAL A 15 -9.65 -11.97 3.10
C VAL A 15 -8.47 -11.18 2.50
N ASP A 16 -8.75 -10.23 1.63
CA ASP A 16 -7.75 -9.26 1.18
C ASP A 16 -8.27 -7.88 1.62
N GLU A 17 -8.19 -7.60 2.92
CA GLU A 17 -8.49 -6.28 3.47
C GLU A 17 -7.45 -5.30 2.92
N ARG A 18 -7.61 -4.84 1.68
CA ARG A 18 -6.73 -3.86 1.07
C ARG A 18 -7.01 -2.52 1.73
N ILE A 19 -5.95 -1.96 2.30
CA ILE A 19 -5.97 -0.63 2.90
C ILE A 19 -5.27 0.35 1.97
N THR A 20 -5.69 1.61 2.06
CA THR A 20 -4.98 2.69 1.38
C THR A 20 -3.74 3.05 2.18
N LEU A 21 -2.57 2.64 1.68
CA LEU A 21 -1.26 3.03 2.20
C LEU A 21 -0.93 4.43 1.69
N VAL A 22 -0.91 5.39 2.60
CA VAL A 22 -0.56 6.78 2.30
C VAL A 22 0.94 6.94 2.29
N VAL A 23 1.52 7.38 1.17
CA VAL A 23 2.95 7.61 1.04
C VAL A 23 3.26 9.09 1.14
N GLN A 24 4.10 9.43 2.11
CA GLN A 24 4.60 10.77 2.37
C GLN A 24 6.08 10.85 2.04
N VAL A 25 6.51 11.99 1.50
CA VAL A 25 7.92 12.31 1.31
C VAL A 25 8.21 13.66 1.96
N ASN A 26 9.17 13.69 2.89
CA ASN A 26 9.47 14.85 3.74
C ASN A 26 8.21 15.48 4.38
N GLY A 27 7.31 14.62 4.89
CA GLY A 27 6.07 15.02 5.57
C GLY A 27 4.94 15.50 4.66
N LYS A 28 5.10 15.48 3.32
CA LYS A 28 4.03 15.80 2.36
C LYS A 28 3.52 14.53 1.69
N VAL A 29 2.20 14.34 1.62
CA VAL A 29 1.59 13.23 0.89
C VAL A 29 1.94 13.35 -0.60
N ARG A 30 2.53 12.30 -1.15
CA ARG A 30 2.92 12.21 -2.57
C ARG A 30 2.11 11.17 -3.32
N ASP A 31 1.71 10.11 -2.64
CA ASP A 31 0.96 9.05 -3.27
C ASP A 31 0.02 8.33 -2.29
N ARG A 32 -0.92 7.57 -2.85
CA ARG A 32 -1.81 6.66 -2.13
C ARG A 32 -1.91 5.38 -2.93
N ILE A 33 -1.40 4.29 -2.37
CA ILE A 33 -1.37 2.99 -3.03
C ILE A 33 -2.19 1.99 -2.22
N GLU A 34 -2.80 1.01 -2.89
CA GLU A 34 -3.48 -0.08 -2.20
C GLU A 34 -2.43 -1.11 -1.74
N ALA A 35 -2.49 -1.50 -0.47
CA ALA A 35 -1.62 -2.50 0.12
C ALA A 35 -2.41 -3.43 1.04
N PRO A 36 -1.95 -4.67 1.28
CA PRO A 36 -2.58 -5.56 2.24
C PRO A 36 -2.66 -4.96 3.64
N ALA A 37 -3.76 -5.18 4.35
CA ALA A 37 -3.87 -4.84 5.77
C ALA A 37 -2.75 -5.56 6.55
N GLY A 38 -2.02 -4.79 7.36
CA GLY A 38 -0.91 -5.34 8.16
C GLY A 38 0.39 -5.55 7.38
N ILE A 39 0.54 -4.93 6.21
CA ILE A 39 1.81 -4.92 5.46
C ILE A 39 3.00 -4.58 6.37
N GLY A 40 4.08 -5.34 6.24
CA GLY A 40 5.31 -5.13 7.00
C GLY A 40 6.08 -3.90 6.53
N GLU A 41 7.01 -3.41 7.36
CA GLU A 41 7.83 -2.24 7.04
C GLU A 41 8.63 -2.42 5.74
N GLU A 42 9.25 -3.58 5.54
CA GLU A 42 10.06 -3.88 4.35
C GLU A 42 9.22 -3.91 3.06
N GLU A 43 8.05 -4.54 3.10
CA GLU A 43 7.14 -4.59 1.95
C GLU A 43 6.52 -3.22 1.66
N ALA A 44 6.08 -2.51 2.69
CA ALA A 44 5.52 -1.16 2.55
C ALA A 44 6.57 -0.19 2.00
N ARG A 45 7.82 -0.33 2.44
CA ARG A 45 8.97 0.40 1.90
C ARG A 45 9.17 0.08 0.43
N SER A 46 9.19 -1.20 0.05
CA SER A 46 9.38 -1.61 -1.35
C SER A 46 8.27 -1.04 -2.25
N LEU A 47 7.00 -1.18 -1.84
CA LEU A 47 5.86 -0.62 -2.56
C LEU A 47 5.93 0.90 -2.67
N ALA A 48 6.26 1.59 -1.57
CA ALA A 48 6.38 3.04 -1.56
C ALA A 48 7.55 3.54 -2.43
N LEU A 49 8.67 2.82 -2.50
CA LEU A 49 9.80 3.14 -3.38
C LEU A 49 9.58 2.75 -4.84
N ALA A 50 8.68 1.80 -5.10
CA ALA A 50 8.23 1.42 -6.43
C ALA A 50 7.25 2.44 -7.04
N SER A 51 6.60 3.28 -6.21
CA SER A 51 5.72 4.34 -6.70
C SER A 51 6.47 5.33 -7.60
N GLU A 52 5.94 5.55 -8.81
CA GLU A 52 6.47 6.56 -9.73
C GLU A 52 6.46 7.96 -9.13
N ALA A 53 5.42 8.31 -8.36
CA ALA A 53 5.30 9.62 -7.74
C ALA A 53 6.42 9.86 -6.72
N VAL A 54 6.78 8.81 -5.97
CA VAL A 54 7.90 8.84 -5.03
C VAL A 54 9.23 8.89 -5.77
N GLN A 55 9.44 8.07 -6.81
CA GLN A 55 10.67 8.08 -7.60
C GLN A 55 10.93 9.43 -8.26
N LYS A 56 9.88 10.05 -8.83
CA LYS A 56 9.93 11.42 -9.37
C LYS A 56 10.34 12.44 -8.31
N HIS A 57 9.92 12.25 -7.06
CA HIS A 57 10.26 13.15 -5.96
C HIS A 57 11.65 12.89 -5.36
N LEU A 58 12.09 11.63 -5.35
CA LEU A 58 13.42 11.24 -4.90
C LEU A 58 14.49 11.74 -5.88
N GLY A 59 14.19 11.83 -7.19
CA GLY A 59 15.09 12.40 -8.19
C GLY A 59 16.47 11.72 -8.21
N GLY A 60 16.49 10.40 -7.99
CA GLY A 60 17.72 9.60 -7.90
C GLY A 60 18.42 9.64 -6.53
N LYS A 61 17.89 10.36 -5.54
CA LYS A 61 18.40 10.33 -4.17
C LYS A 61 17.90 9.10 -3.43
N GLN A 62 18.79 8.51 -2.64
CA GLN A 62 18.41 7.44 -1.73
C GLN A 62 17.74 8.04 -0.49
N PRO A 63 16.60 7.49 -0.04
CA PRO A 63 15.95 7.96 1.17
C PRO A 63 16.81 7.65 2.39
N ARG A 64 16.95 8.64 3.28
CA ARG A 64 17.69 8.54 4.54
C ARG A 64 16.96 7.66 5.56
N LYS A 65 15.63 7.71 5.56
CA LYS A 65 14.80 6.96 6.50
C LYS A 65 13.44 6.66 5.89
N VAL A 66 12.93 5.46 6.12
CA VAL A 66 11.56 5.07 5.78
C VAL A 66 10.90 4.65 7.08
N ILE A 67 9.69 5.14 7.33
CA ILE A 67 8.97 4.91 8.58
C ILE A 67 7.57 4.43 8.23
N LEU A 68 7.21 3.21 8.60
CA LEU A 68 5.85 2.70 8.52
C LEU A 68 5.11 3.01 9.82
N VAL A 69 3.94 3.62 9.71
CA VAL A 69 3.07 3.98 10.83
C VAL A 69 1.76 3.21 10.73
N GLY A 70 1.57 2.28 11.68
CA GLY A 70 0.31 1.54 11.87
C GLY A 70 -0.15 0.76 10.63
N GLY A 71 0.77 0.36 9.75
CA GLY A 71 0.47 -0.34 8.50
C GLY A 71 -0.22 0.52 7.42
N LYS A 72 -0.54 1.79 7.69
CA LYS A 72 -1.42 2.62 6.82
C LYS A 72 -0.72 3.86 6.24
N LEU A 73 0.45 4.22 6.76
CA LEU A 73 1.19 5.40 6.31
C LEU A 73 2.67 5.09 6.25
N VAL A 74 3.31 5.40 5.12
CA VAL A 74 4.77 5.36 4.96
C VAL A 74 5.27 6.79 4.83
N ASN A 75 6.19 7.18 5.70
CA ASN A 75 6.91 8.45 5.56
C ASN A 75 8.35 8.20 5.13
N ILE A 76 8.71 8.77 4.00
CA ILE A 76 10.03 8.68 3.39
C ILE A 76 10.74 10.02 3.63
N VAL A 77 11.84 9.98 4.36
CA VAL A 77 12.71 11.12 4.59
C VAL A 77 13.87 11.03 3.60
N VAL A 78 14.07 12.08 2.81
CA VAL A 78 15.15 12.20 1.80
C VAL A 78 16.25 13.13 2.28
#